data_AF-A0A7L2SSC2-F1
#
_entry.id   AF-A0A7L2SSC2-F1
#
_cell.length_a   1.000
_cell.length_b   1.000
_cell.length_c   1.000
_cell.angle_alpha   90.00
_cell.angle_beta   90.00
_cell.angle_gamma   90.00
#
_symmetry.space_group_name_H-M   'P 1'
#
loop_
_entity.id
_entity.type
_entity.pdbx_description
1 polymer ?
#
loop_
_entity_poly.entity_id
_entity_poly.type
_entity_poly.pdbx_seq_one_letter_code
_entity_poly.pdbx_strand_id
1 'polypeptide(L)'
;KAHIDIIRGYGKFTADPEPTIEVEGKKYTAPHILIATGGRPAVPSDSEIPGASLGMTSDGFFDLQELPRRSVVVGAGYIAVEIVGILSTLGSKSSLLIRHDKVM
;
A
#
# COMPACT_ATOMS: atom_id res chain seq x y z
N LYS A 1 -28.83 -7.17 10.24
CA LYS A 1 -27.68 -7.38 9.31
C LYS A 1 -28.07 -6.82 7.95
N ALA A 2 -27.15 -6.23 7.19
CA ALA A 2 -27.48 -5.40 6.03
C ALA A 2 -27.83 -6.16 4.72
N HIS A 3 -27.95 -7.50 4.72
CA HIS A 3 -28.27 -8.31 3.52
C HIS A 3 -27.38 -8.00 2.30
N ILE A 4 -26.06 -7.94 2.52
CA ILE A 4 -25.06 -7.70 1.47
C ILE A 4 -24.35 -9.01 1.15
N ASP A 5 -24.31 -9.38 -0.13
CA ASP A 5 -23.57 -10.54 -0.61
C ASP A 5 -22.07 -10.23 -0.69
N ILE A 6 -21.24 -11.14 -0.17
CA ILE A 6 -19.78 -11.02 -0.20
C ILE A 6 -19.23 -12.03 -1.20
N ILE A 7 -18.71 -11.52 -2.31
CA ILE A 7 -18.03 -12.31 -3.32
C ILE A 7 -16.52 -12.17 -3.06
N ARG A 8 -15.85 -13.28 -2.72
CA ARG A 8 -14.40 -13.32 -2.47
C ARG A 8 -13.66 -13.63 -3.78
N GLY A 9 -12.59 -12.90 -4.06
CA GLY A 9 -11.73 -13.10 -5.23
C GLY A 9 -11.29 -11.78 -5.86
N TYR A 10 -10.51 -11.86 -6.93
CA TYR A 10 -10.05 -10.68 -7.68
C TYR A 10 -10.98 -10.40 -8.86
N GLY A 11 -11.70 -9.28 -8.82
CA GLY A 11 -12.61 -8.86 -9.88
C GLY A 11 -11.90 -8.21 -11.06
N LYS A 12 -12.29 -8.58 -12.28
CA LYS A 12 -11.84 -7.93 -13.52
C LYS A 12 -13.04 -7.63 -14.40
N PHE A 13 -13.04 -6.47 -15.05
CA PHE A 13 -14.04 -6.20 -16.09
C PHE A 13 -13.83 -7.12 -17.28
N THR A 14 -14.93 -7.59 -17.85
CA THR A 14 -14.95 -8.31 -19.13
C THR A 14 -15.19 -7.34 -20.28
N ALA A 15 -15.10 -7.82 -21.52
CA ALA A 15 -15.40 -7.05 -22.73
C ALA A 15 -16.88 -7.14 -23.16
N ASP A 16 -17.77 -7.58 -22.25
CA ASP A 16 -19.21 -7.64 -22.54
C ASP A 16 -19.78 -6.21 -22.73
N PRO A 17 -20.80 -6.01 -23.58
CA PRO A 17 -21.38 -4.67 -23.82
C PRO A 17 -21.98 -4.03 -22.56
N GLU A 18 -22.57 -4.85 -21.68
CA GLU A 18 -23.03 -4.41 -20.36
C GLU A 18 -21.89 -4.55 -19.34
N PRO A 19 -21.67 -3.54 -18.47
CA PRO A 19 -20.63 -3.59 -17.44
C PRO A 19 -20.73 -4.88 -16.61
N THR A 20 -19.73 -5.75 -16.77
CA THR A 20 -19.72 -7.08 -16.18
C THR A 20 -18.36 -7.34 -15.54
N ILE A 21 -18.37 -7.87 -14.32
CA ILE A 21 -17.18 -8.27 -13.57
C ILE A 21 -17.13 -9.80 -13.54
N GLU A 22 -15.96 -10.35 -13.83
CA GLU A 22 -15.64 -11.76 -13.58
C GLU A 22 -14.85 -11.90 -12.28
N VAL A 23 -15.26 -12.85 -11.43
CA VAL A 23 -14.53 -13.29 -10.24
C VAL A 23 -14.47 -14.81 -10.26
N GLU A 24 -13.25 -15.36 -10.31
CA GLU A 24 -13.01 -16.83 -10.33
C GLU A 24 -13.84 -17.57 -11.40
N GLY A 25 -13.96 -17.00 -12.61
CA GLY A 25 -14.72 -17.60 -13.72
C GLY A 25 -16.24 -17.41 -13.66
N LYS A 26 -16.78 -16.77 -12.61
CA LYS A 26 -18.20 -16.42 -12.51
C LYS A 26 -18.41 -14.96 -12.88
N LYS A 27 -19.40 -14.69 -13.72
CA LYS A 27 -19.76 -13.33 -14.18
C LYS A 27 -20.87 -12.73 -13.31
N TYR A 28 -20.74 -11.44 -13.02
CA TYR A 28 -21.70 -10.64 -12.25
C TYR A 28 -21.89 -9.29 -12.94
N THR A 29 -23.13 -8.79 -12.96
CA THR A 29 -23.45 -7.48 -13.53
C THR A 29 -24.44 -6.73 -12.64
N ALA A 30 -24.47 -5.41 -12.78
CA ALA A 30 -25.39 -4.51 -12.10
C ALA A 30 -25.52 -3.20 -12.91
N PRO A 31 -26.64 -2.47 -12.79
CA PRO A 31 -26.79 -1.17 -13.44
C PRO A 31 -25.80 -0.11 -12.91
N HIS A 32 -25.29 -0.30 -11.70
CA HIS A 32 -24.27 0.58 -11.10
C HIS A 32 -23.13 -0.26 -10.53
N ILE A 33 -21.90 0.06 -10.94
CA ILE A 33 -20.68 -0.57 -10.46
C ILE A 33 -19.74 0.50 -9.92
N LEU A 34 -19.44 0.45 -8.62
CA LEU A 34 -18.49 1.34 -7.96
C LEU A 34 -17.11 0.68 -7.92
N ILE A 35 -16.08 1.36 -8.45
CA ILE A 35 -14.68 0.95 -8.30
C ILE A 35 -14.12 1.58 -7.04
N ALA A 36 -13.90 0.77 -6.01
CA ALA A 36 -13.36 1.19 -4.72
C ALA A 36 -12.17 0.32 -4.28
N THR A 37 -11.23 0.06 -5.20
CA THR A 37 -10.12 -0.90 -5.00
C THR A 37 -8.96 -0.38 -4.16
N GLY A 38 -8.97 0.89 -3.76
CA GLY A 38 -7.86 1.53 -3.05
C GLY A 38 -6.60 1.66 -3.91
N GLY A 39 -5.44 1.81 -3.23
CA GLY A 39 -4.12 1.92 -3.84
C GLY A 39 -3.10 1.00 -3.15
N ARG A 40 -1.83 1.12 -3.53
CA ARG A 40 -0.70 0.39 -2.93
C ARG A 40 0.52 1.29 -2.80
N PRO A 41 1.47 1.00 -1.90
CA PRO A 41 2.70 1.78 -1.77
C PRO A 41 3.51 1.80 -3.08
N ALA A 42 4.11 2.93 -3.40
CA ALA A 42 5.04 3.05 -4.51
C ALA A 42 6.45 2.60 -4.08
N VAL A 43 7.07 1.73 -4.88
CA VAL A 43 8.43 1.25 -4.65
C VAL A 43 9.25 1.52 -5.92
N PRO A 44 10.42 2.19 -5.82
CA PRO A 44 11.32 2.34 -6.96
C PRO A 44 11.72 0.98 -7.53
N SER A 45 11.91 0.90 -8.85
CA SER A 45 12.40 -0.33 -9.47
C SER A 45 13.89 -0.53 -9.19
N ASP A 46 14.35 -1.79 -9.18
CA ASP A 46 15.78 -2.10 -9.00
C ASP A 46 16.66 -1.58 -10.15
N SER A 47 16.07 -1.25 -11.31
CA SER A 47 16.79 -0.58 -12.40
C SER A 47 17.00 0.91 -12.14
N GLU A 48 16.12 1.56 -11.37
CA GLU A 48 16.27 2.97 -10.98
C GLU A 48 17.16 3.10 -9.74
N ILE A 49 16.96 2.22 -8.77
CA ILE A 49 17.73 2.17 -7.52
C ILE A 49 18.09 0.70 -7.24
N PRO A 50 19.32 0.26 -7.56
CA PRO A 50 19.76 -1.10 -7.31
C PRO A 50 19.60 -1.50 -5.83
N GLY A 51 18.80 -2.53 -5.56
CA GLY A 51 18.52 -3.03 -4.22
C GLY A 51 17.33 -2.34 -3.52
N ALA A 52 16.53 -1.53 -4.22
CA ALA A 52 15.28 -0.99 -3.69
C ALA A 52 14.34 -2.09 -3.15
N SER A 53 14.35 -3.26 -3.77
CA SER A 53 13.61 -4.46 -3.35
C SER A 53 14.00 -5.01 -1.98
N LEU A 54 15.15 -4.62 -1.42
CA LEU A 54 15.57 -4.99 -0.06
C LEU A 54 14.89 -4.15 1.03
N GLY A 55 14.27 -3.04 0.64
CA GLY A 55 13.50 -2.18 1.53
C GLY A 55 12.13 -2.76 1.89
N MET A 56 11.41 -2.05 2.75
CA MET A 56 10.02 -2.34 3.09
C MET A 56 9.15 -1.09 2.91
N THR A 57 7.85 -1.30 2.80
CA THR A 57 6.84 -0.23 2.69
C THR A 57 6.08 -0.10 4.01
N SER A 58 5.06 0.78 4.03
CA SER A 58 4.13 0.86 5.16
C SER A 58 3.41 -0.45 5.46
N ASP A 59 3.20 -1.31 4.45
CA ASP A 59 2.57 -2.62 4.67
C ASP A 59 3.49 -3.50 5.52
N GLY A 60 4.76 -3.62 5.12
CA GLY A 60 5.77 -4.40 5.86
C GLY A 60 6.11 -3.83 7.24
N PHE A 61 5.91 -2.52 7.47
CA PHE A 61 6.06 -1.93 8.80
C PHE A 61 5.10 -2.57 9.81
N PHE A 62 3.86 -2.87 9.43
CA PHE A 62 2.88 -3.52 10.31
C PHE A 62 3.14 -5.02 10.51
N ASP A 63 3.98 -5.63 9.67
CA ASP A 63 4.40 -7.02 9.81
C ASP A 63 5.63 -7.19 10.74
N LEU A 64 6.31 -6.09 11.11
CA LEU A 64 7.46 -6.12 12.00
C LEU A 64 7.11 -6.75 13.36
N GLN A 65 7.82 -7.83 13.70
CA GLN A 65 7.66 -8.51 14.99
C GLN A 65 8.58 -7.94 16.09
N GLU A 66 9.66 -7.25 15.69
CA GLU A 66 10.61 -6.65 16.60
C GLU A 66 10.92 -5.21 16.19
N LEU A 67 11.25 -4.36 17.17
CA LEU A 67 11.68 -2.99 16.92
C LEU A 67 13.07 -2.98 16.28
N PRO A 68 13.25 -2.42 15.07
CA PRO A 68 14.57 -2.32 14.45
C PRO A 68 15.50 -1.45 15.30
N ARG A 69 16.73 -1.90 15.55
CA ARG A 69 17.74 -1.08 16.26
C ARG A 69 18.07 0.23 15.53
N ARG A 70 18.03 0.20 14.19
CA ARG A 70 18.31 1.35 13.32
C ARG A 70 17.34 1.33 12.16
N SER A 71 16.82 2.50 11.79
CA SER A 71 15.85 2.64 10.71
C SER A 71 16.19 3.86 9.84
N VAL A 72 15.87 3.75 8.56
CA VAL A 72 15.88 4.86 7.61
C VAL A 72 14.54 4.84 6.89
N VAL A 73 13.82 5.95 6.95
CA VAL A 73 12.55 6.14 6.24
C VAL A 73 12.80 7.11 5.09
N VAL A 74 12.38 6.75 3.88
CA VAL A 74 12.56 7.57 2.67
C VAL A 74 11.22 8.14 2.25
N GLY A 75 11.09 9.47 2.25
CA GLY A 75 9.86 10.16 1.91
C GLY A 75 9.63 11.39 2.80
N ALA A 76 8.80 12.33 2.31
CA ALA A 76 8.53 13.59 3.00
C ALA A 76 7.03 13.84 3.29
N GLY A 77 6.17 12.87 2.95
CA GLY A 77 4.73 12.91 3.21
C GLY A 77 4.35 12.35 4.57
N TYR A 78 3.06 12.41 4.89
CA TYR A 78 2.53 12.05 6.21
C TYR A 78 2.95 10.65 6.68
N ILE A 79 2.84 9.61 5.84
CA ILE A 79 3.24 8.24 6.20
C ILE A 79 4.70 8.18 6.66
N ALA A 80 5.60 8.87 5.96
CA ALA A 80 7.02 8.86 6.28
C ALA A 80 7.30 9.56 7.62
N VAL A 81 6.65 10.71 7.85
CA VAL A 81 6.76 11.48 9.10
C VAL A 81 6.20 10.70 10.29
N GLU A 82 5.04 10.06 10.12
CA GLU A 82 4.41 9.25 11.17
C GLU A 82 5.26 8.03 11.53
N ILE A 83 5.69 7.23 10.55
CA ILE A 83 6.47 6.01 10.78
C ILE A 83 7.82 6.33 11.43
N VAL A 84 8.55 7.34 10.93
CA VAL A 84 9.85 7.69 11.54
C VAL A 84 9.67 8.22 12.97
N GLY A 85 8.58 8.96 13.23
CA GLY A 85 8.23 9.44 14.56
C GLY A 85 7.95 8.30 15.53
N ILE A 86 7.15 7.31 15.11
CA ILE A 86 6.84 6.11 15.90
C ILE A 86 8.13 5.33 16.21
N LEU A 87 8.91 4.99 15.18
CA LEU A 87 10.16 4.22 15.34
C LEU A 87 11.16 4.93 16.27
N SER A 88 11.33 6.24 16.10
CA SER A 88 12.22 7.03 16.94
C SER A 88 11.75 7.09 18.39
N THR A 89 10.44 7.25 18.61
CA THR A 89 9.85 7.32 19.97
C THR A 89 9.99 5.99 20.71
N LEU A 90 9.88 4.87 20.01
CA LEU A 90 10.04 3.54 20.59
C LEU A 90 11.51 3.16 20.84
N GLY A 91 12.48 3.97 20.40
CA GLY A 91 13.91 3.78 20.69
C GLY A 91 14.75 3.30 19.50
N SER A 92 14.19 3.22 18.29
CA SER A 92 14.98 2.96 17.08
C SER A 92 15.86 4.16 16.74
N LYS A 93 17.15 3.95 16.44
CA LYS A 93 18.02 5.02 15.94
C LYS A 93 17.61 5.38 14.51
N SER A 94 16.70 6.34 14.38
CA SER A 94 15.94 6.60 13.15
C SER A 94 16.51 7.78 12.35
N SER A 95 16.31 7.77 11.03
CA SER A 95 16.65 8.88 10.14
C SER A 95 15.58 9.03 9.06
N LEU A 96 15.17 10.27 8.79
CA LEU A 96 14.23 10.59 7.71
C LEU A 96 15.02 11.17 6.53
N LEU A 97 14.98 10.51 5.38
CA LEU A 97 15.62 10.98 4.15
C LEU A 97 14.59 11.66 3.27
N ILE A 98 14.80 12.95 3.01
CA ILE A 98 13.95 13.80 2.17
C ILE A 98 14.74 14.41 1.02
N ARG A 99 14.03 14.81 -0.05
CA ARG A 99 14.65 15.39 -1.25
C ARG A 99 15.04 16.86 -1.11
N HIS A 100 14.41 17.60 -0.20
CA HIS A 100 14.54 19.05 -0.04
C HIS A 100 14.79 19.41 1.43
N ASP A 101 14.52 20.65 1.83
CA ASP A 101 14.85 21.20 3.15
C ASP A 101 13.83 20.88 4.25
N LYS A 102 12.58 20.58 3.90
CA LYS A 102 11.48 20.34 4.85
C LYS A 102 10.57 19.17 4.44
N VAL A 103 9.84 18.66 5.42
CA VAL A 103 8.69 17.78 5.25
C VAL A 103 7.42 18.62 5.08
N MET A 104 6.37 18.00 4.50
CA MET A 104 5.04 18.61 4.24
C MET A 104 5.07 19.84 3.34
#